data_AF-A0A6M3K1K7-F1
#
_entry.id   AF-A0A6M3K1K7-F1
#
_cell.length_a   1.000
_cell.length_b   1.000
_cell.length_c   1.000
_cell.angle_alpha   90.00
_cell.angle_beta   90.00
_cell.angle_gamma   90.00
#
_symmetry.space_group_name_H-M   'P 1'
#
loop_
_entity.id
_entity.type
_entity.pdbx_description
1 polymer ?
#
loop_
_entity_poly.entity_id
_entity_poly.type
_entity_poly.pdbx_seq_one_letter_code
_entity_poly.pdbx_strand_id
1 'polypeptide(L)'
;MSKDKEKKQRYYTADSEKIQKKLAEIGQGDFFKPKEGPNKIRILPPWSKSGLWFKEATLHYGLNDDSGRERGYPCLKQFDKDCPICAKIEELKEGGTEDKEMAKRIGPRTKFYANVLDRKTGGVLIWGFSRKTLGVLLGYDSDKEDYGDITNPESGFDVVVERTGTTKNDTRYQIRCKPKPSEVDMDTVDLHDLDKEVIDDLDEEALEEIVEANFGMGKKKKKKHADEDEEEEDEEEESPKKKKSKSEDDEDEDEEDEEEEEEKPKKKKHKKDEDDEEDEEDEDDDK
;
A
#
# COMPACT_ATOMS: atom_id res chain seq x y z
N MET A 1 25.06 63.19 25.11
CA MET A 1 25.42 61.87 24.55
C MET A 1 24.42 60.84 25.07
N SER A 2 23.33 60.61 24.35
CA SER A 2 22.32 59.60 24.71
C SER A 2 22.62 58.34 23.92
N LYS A 3 22.94 57.23 24.60
CA LYS A 3 23.16 55.92 23.97
C LYS A 3 21.82 55.20 23.88
N ASP A 4 21.28 55.09 22.68
CA ASP A 4 20.18 54.18 22.35
C ASP A 4 20.59 52.75 22.71
N LYS A 5 19.83 52.13 23.61
CA LYS A 5 19.93 50.70 23.93
C LYS A 5 18.97 49.97 23.01
N GLU A 6 19.49 49.34 21.95
CA GLU A 6 18.74 48.33 21.20
C GLU A 6 18.26 47.23 22.15
N LYS A 7 16.93 47.10 22.27
CA LYS A 7 16.30 46.02 23.02
C LYS A 7 16.50 44.71 22.23
N LYS A 8 17.35 43.81 22.74
CA LYS A 8 17.47 42.45 22.20
C LYS A 8 16.11 41.74 22.24
N GLN A 9 15.64 41.29 21.09
CA GLN A 9 14.44 40.47 20.96
C GLN A 9 14.61 39.18 21.78
N ARG A 10 13.72 38.96 22.77
CA ARG A 10 13.84 37.85 23.74
C ARG A 10 13.08 36.59 23.32
N TYR A 11 12.20 36.68 22.32
CA TYR A 11 11.38 35.56 21.84
C TYR A 11 10.90 35.79 20.41
N TYR A 12 10.51 34.70 19.74
CA TYR A 12 9.90 34.68 18.41
C TYR A 12 8.38 34.52 18.53
N THR A 13 7.65 35.05 17.55
CA THR A 13 6.20 34.87 17.44
C THR A 13 5.89 33.53 16.79
N ALA A 14 4.81 32.91 17.25
CA ALA A 14 4.30 31.68 16.66
C ALA A 14 3.80 31.96 15.23
N ASP A 15 4.12 31.05 14.31
CA ASP A 15 3.76 31.15 12.90
C ASP A 15 2.43 30.40 12.70
N SER A 16 1.36 31.17 12.50
CA SER A 16 0.00 30.63 12.42
C SER A 16 -0.18 29.63 11.27
N GLU A 17 0.50 29.82 10.14
CA GLU A 17 0.45 28.87 9.02
C GLU A 17 1.17 27.57 9.36
N LYS A 18 2.33 27.65 10.03
CA LYS A 18 3.02 26.45 10.54
C LYS A 18 2.23 25.73 11.61
N ILE A 19 1.52 26.46 12.48
CA ILE A 19 0.66 25.88 13.50
C ILE A 19 -0.55 25.18 12.85
N GLN A 20 -1.21 25.81 11.88
CA GLN A 20 -2.32 25.20 11.15
C GLN A 20 -1.87 23.96 10.36
N LYS A 21 -0.70 24.02 9.71
CA LYS A 21 -0.08 22.86 9.07
C LYS A 21 0.21 21.75 10.08
N LYS A 22 0.80 22.09 11.23
CA LYS A 22 1.09 21.12 12.30
C LYS A 22 -0.20 20.54 12.88
N LEU A 23 -1.25 21.33 13.03
CA LEU A 23 -2.57 20.88 13.49
C LEU A 23 -3.21 19.90 12.50
N ALA A 24 -3.09 20.15 11.20
CA ALA A 24 -3.54 19.22 10.16
C ALA A 24 -2.71 17.92 10.13
N GLU A 25 -1.43 17.99 10.50
CA GLU A 25 -0.56 16.81 10.66
C GLU A 25 -0.85 16.03 11.96
N ILE A 26 -1.34 16.68 13.02
CA ILE A 26 -1.60 16.05 14.33
C ILE A 26 -2.85 15.13 14.30
N GLY A 27 -3.72 15.25 13.29
CA GLY A 27 -4.98 14.52 13.19
C GLY A 27 -5.00 13.32 12.23
N GLN A 28 -3.85 12.90 11.70
CA GLN A 28 -3.74 11.66 10.93
C GLN A 28 -2.70 10.78 11.64
N GLY A 29 -3.09 9.58 12.09
CA GLY A 29 -2.14 8.63 12.66
C GLY A 29 -0.87 8.52 11.79
N ASP A 30 0.30 8.56 12.40
CA ASP A 30 1.56 8.57 11.65
C ASP A 30 1.69 7.24 10.87
N PHE A 31 1.48 7.29 9.55
CA PHE A 31 1.51 6.10 8.72
C PHE A 31 2.95 5.63 8.44
N PHE A 32 3.22 4.35 8.66
CA PHE A 32 4.46 3.71 8.26
C PHE A 32 4.54 3.58 6.73
N LYS A 33 5.59 4.17 6.16
CA LYS A 33 5.89 4.14 4.73
C LYS A 33 7.25 3.44 4.53
N PRO A 34 7.28 2.19 4.01
CA PRO A 34 8.53 1.48 3.77
C PRO A 34 9.45 2.27 2.84
N LYS A 35 10.71 2.46 3.27
CA LYS A 35 11.77 3.01 2.43
C LYS A 35 12.28 1.92 1.50
N GLU A 36 12.96 2.30 0.42
CA GLU A 36 13.64 1.32 -0.43
C GLU A 36 14.65 0.50 0.40
N GLY A 37 14.68 -0.81 0.14
CA GLY A 37 15.47 -1.80 0.88
C GLY A 37 14.72 -2.44 2.06
N PRO A 38 15.47 -3.04 3.01
CA PRO A 38 14.90 -3.72 4.16
C PRO A 38 14.40 -2.72 5.21
N ASN A 39 13.15 -2.85 5.60
CA ASN A 39 12.56 -2.13 6.73
C ASN A 39 12.18 -3.13 7.81
N LYS A 40 12.66 -2.91 9.03
CA LYS A 40 12.38 -3.81 10.16
C LYS A 40 11.30 -3.19 11.03
N ILE A 41 10.18 -3.87 11.17
CA ILE A 41 9.05 -3.46 11.99
C ILE A 41 8.65 -4.58 12.93
N ARG A 42 7.83 -4.26 13.93
CA ARG A 42 7.16 -5.24 14.78
C ARG A 42 5.68 -4.96 14.77
N ILE A 43 4.88 -5.93 14.33
CA ILE A 43 3.43 -5.86 14.40
C ILE A 43 3.02 -5.97 15.87
N LEU A 44 2.18 -5.06 16.32
CA LEU A 44 1.75 -4.96 17.71
C LEU A 44 0.45 -5.75 17.93
N PRO A 45 0.16 -6.13 19.19
CA PRO A 45 -1.07 -6.84 19.55
C PRO A 45 -2.36 -6.11 19.15
N PRO A 46 -3.52 -6.79 19.21
CA PRO A 46 -4.82 -6.18 19.01
C PRO A 46 -5.03 -4.91 19.87
N TRP A 47 -5.50 -3.84 19.22
CA TRP A 47 -5.82 -2.56 19.89
C TRP A 47 -7.23 -2.57 20.51
N SER A 48 -8.06 -3.54 20.13
CA SER A 48 -9.47 -3.62 20.52
C SER A 48 -9.87 -5.03 20.95
N LYS A 49 -11.09 -5.16 21.47
CA LYS A 49 -11.66 -6.42 21.95
C LYS A 49 -11.99 -7.43 20.85
N SER A 50 -11.85 -7.06 19.56
CA SER A 50 -12.04 -8.00 18.46
C SER A 50 -11.03 -9.15 18.50
N GLY A 51 -9.86 -8.91 19.10
CA GLY A 51 -8.76 -9.86 19.14
C GLY A 51 -7.97 -9.97 17.83
N LEU A 52 -8.34 -9.22 16.79
CA LEU A 52 -7.57 -9.13 15.55
C LEU A 52 -6.52 -8.02 15.67
N TRP A 53 -5.28 -8.30 15.28
CA TRP A 53 -4.19 -7.33 15.27
C TRP A 53 -4.21 -6.39 14.05
N PHE A 54 -5.18 -6.59 13.15
CA PHE A 54 -5.40 -5.74 11.98
C PHE A 54 -6.87 -5.33 11.81
N LYS A 55 -7.07 -4.23 11.09
CA LYS A 55 -8.37 -3.71 10.65
C LYS A 55 -8.46 -3.79 9.13
N GLU A 56 -9.56 -4.33 8.62
CA GLU A 56 -9.91 -4.24 7.20
C GLU A 56 -10.67 -2.94 6.92
N ALA A 57 -10.35 -2.26 5.82
CA ALA A 57 -11.12 -1.13 5.30
C ALA A 57 -11.14 -1.14 3.77
N THR A 58 -12.29 -0.84 3.19
CA THR A 58 -12.48 -0.68 1.75
C THR A 58 -12.55 0.80 1.41
N LEU A 59 -11.62 1.28 0.58
CA LEU A 59 -11.42 2.69 0.30
C LEU A 59 -11.37 3.00 -1.20
N HIS A 60 -11.91 4.16 -1.58
CA HIS A 60 -11.73 4.78 -2.90
C HIS A 60 -10.51 5.70 -2.89
N TYR A 61 -9.73 5.70 -3.97
CA TYR A 61 -8.53 6.53 -4.16
C TYR A 61 -8.60 7.31 -5.47
N GLY A 62 -7.66 8.23 -5.71
CA GLY A 62 -7.60 8.99 -6.96
C GLY A 62 -8.62 10.14 -7.05
N LEU A 63 -9.18 10.52 -5.90
CA LEU A 63 -10.14 11.61 -5.73
C LEU A 63 -9.54 12.67 -4.81
N ASN A 64 -9.91 13.93 -5.04
CA ASN A 64 -9.52 15.06 -4.21
C ASN A 64 -10.72 15.64 -3.48
N ASP A 65 -10.51 16.13 -2.26
CA ASP A 65 -11.49 17.03 -1.65
C ASP A 65 -11.41 18.43 -2.28
N ASP A 66 -12.31 19.33 -1.85
CA ASP A 66 -12.35 20.73 -2.32
C ASP A 66 -11.03 21.50 -2.11
N SER A 67 -10.21 21.07 -1.14
CA SER A 67 -8.89 21.66 -0.89
C SER A 67 -7.81 21.15 -1.86
N GLY A 68 -8.15 20.17 -2.70
CA GLY A 68 -7.21 19.51 -3.61
C GLY A 68 -6.37 18.43 -2.94
N ARG A 69 -6.77 17.93 -1.77
CA ARG A 69 -6.05 16.89 -1.03
C ARG A 69 -6.50 15.51 -1.51
N GLU A 70 -5.56 14.73 -2.00
CA GLU A 70 -5.77 13.33 -2.40
C GLU A 70 -5.57 12.39 -1.19
N ARG A 71 -6.55 11.52 -0.93
CA ARG A 71 -6.50 10.50 0.13
C ARG A 71 -7.45 9.34 -0.15
N GLY A 72 -7.46 8.35 0.74
CA GLY A 72 -8.48 7.30 0.75
C GLY A 72 -9.80 7.83 1.31
N TYR A 73 -10.91 7.51 0.67
CA TYR A 73 -12.27 7.78 1.14
C TYR A 73 -12.99 6.46 1.41
N PRO A 74 -13.73 6.33 2.52
CA PRO A 74 -14.44 5.09 2.85
C PRO A 74 -15.47 4.75 1.78
N CYS A 75 -15.48 3.50 1.34
CA CYS A 75 -16.59 2.96 0.57
C CYS A 75 -17.74 2.65 1.54
N LEU A 76 -18.87 3.34 1.43
CA LEU A 76 -19.99 3.17 2.37
C LEU A 76 -20.69 1.81 2.24
N LYS A 77 -20.49 1.09 1.12
CA LYS A 77 -20.99 -0.27 0.94
C LYS A 77 -20.47 -1.24 1.99
N GLN A 78 -19.27 -1.01 2.54
CA GLN A 78 -18.73 -1.84 3.63
C GLN A 78 -19.52 -1.72 4.95
N PHE A 79 -20.41 -0.73 5.04
CA PHE A 79 -21.31 -0.48 6.16
C PHE A 79 -22.79 -0.69 5.77
N ASP A 80 -23.05 -1.40 4.66
CA ASP A 80 -24.39 -1.63 4.12
C ASP A 80 -25.17 -0.32 3.82
N LYS A 81 -24.45 0.73 3.41
CA LYS A 81 -24.99 2.04 3.05
C LYS A 81 -24.75 2.35 1.57
N ASP A 82 -25.57 3.25 1.02
CA ASP A 82 -25.39 3.79 -0.31
C ASP A 82 -24.09 4.61 -0.41
N CYS A 83 -23.34 4.42 -1.50
CA CYS A 83 -22.04 5.05 -1.68
C CYS A 83 -22.04 5.88 -2.97
N PRO A 84 -22.02 7.23 -2.87
CA PRO A 84 -22.03 8.12 -4.03
C PRO A 84 -20.88 7.87 -5.02
N ILE A 85 -19.68 7.55 -4.51
CA ILE A 85 -18.52 7.24 -5.36
C ILE A 85 -18.76 5.94 -6.15
N CYS A 86 -19.35 4.91 -5.53
CA CYS A 86 -19.72 3.69 -6.25
C CYS A 86 -20.79 3.96 -7.31
N ALA A 87 -21.80 4.78 -7.01
CA ALA A 87 -22.80 5.16 -8.00
C ALA A 87 -22.16 5.86 -9.20
N LYS A 88 -21.21 6.77 -8.95
CA LYS A 88 -20.45 7.45 -10.01
C LYS A 88 -19.59 6.50 -10.83
N ILE A 89 -18.98 5.48 -10.20
CA ILE A 89 -18.23 4.44 -10.89
C ILE A 89 -19.10 3.68 -11.89
N GLU A 90 -20.33 3.31 -11.50
CA GLU A 90 -21.26 2.62 -12.40
C GLU A 90 -21.64 3.50 -13.60
N GLU A 91 -21.88 4.81 -13.39
CA GLU A 91 -22.10 5.76 -14.49
C GLU A 91 -20.88 5.83 -15.45
N LEU A 92 -19.67 5.90 -14.91
CA LEU A 92 -18.44 5.97 -15.71
C LEU A 92 -18.19 4.68 -16.52
N LYS A 93 -18.62 3.51 -16.03
CA LYS A 93 -18.49 2.24 -16.76
C LYS A 93 -19.34 2.21 -18.03
N GLU A 94 -20.44 2.95 -18.07
CA GLU A 94 -21.31 3.07 -19.26
C GLU A 94 -20.74 4.05 -20.31
N GLY A 95 -19.73 4.83 -19.94
CA GLY A 95 -19.10 5.84 -20.78
C GLY A 95 -18.05 5.31 -21.77
N GLY A 96 -17.21 6.24 -22.23
CA GLY A 96 -16.13 5.97 -23.18
C GLY A 96 -14.92 5.27 -22.56
N THR A 97 -13.87 5.04 -23.35
CA THR A 97 -12.62 4.42 -22.86
C THR A 97 -12.01 5.19 -21.68
N GLU A 98 -11.98 6.52 -21.75
CA GLU A 98 -11.44 7.37 -20.67
C GLU A 98 -12.26 7.25 -19.38
N ASP A 99 -13.58 7.20 -19.48
CA ASP A 99 -14.47 7.04 -18.32
C ASP A 99 -14.25 5.68 -17.65
N LYS A 100 -14.11 4.62 -18.46
CA LYS A 100 -13.81 3.27 -17.97
C LYS A 100 -12.45 3.18 -17.28
N GLU A 101 -11.43 3.82 -17.83
CA GLU A 101 -10.12 3.92 -17.17
C GLU A 101 -10.22 4.68 -15.85
N MET A 102 -11.02 5.75 -15.82
CA MET A 102 -11.27 6.50 -14.59
C MET A 102 -12.01 5.66 -13.55
N ALA A 103 -13.05 4.93 -13.94
CA ALA A 103 -13.80 4.00 -13.09
C ALA A 103 -12.87 2.96 -12.45
N LYS A 104 -11.95 2.36 -13.25
CA LYS A 104 -10.92 1.43 -12.74
C LYS A 104 -9.98 2.11 -11.74
N ARG A 105 -9.58 3.36 -12.01
CA ARG A 105 -8.66 4.12 -11.14
C ARG A 105 -9.27 4.42 -9.77
N ILE A 106 -10.54 4.84 -9.72
CA ILE A 106 -11.23 5.22 -8.47
C ILE A 106 -11.99 4.06 -7.81
N GLY A 107 -11.96 2.88 -8.42
CA GLY A 107 -12.57 1.66 -7.91
C GLY A 107 -12.19 1.37 -6.46
N PRO A 108 -13.12 0.79 -5.66
CA PRO A 108 -12.86 0.48 -4.27
C PRO A 108 -11.73 -0.54 -4.14
N ARG A 109 -10.84 -0.33 -3.16
CA ARG A 109 -9.72 -1.22 -2.87
C ARG A 109 -9.71 -1.56 -1.39
N THR A 110 -9.67 -2.85 -1.08
CA THR A 110 -9.51 -3.34 0.28
C THR A 110 -8.06 -3.21 0.74
N LYS A 111 -7.89 -2.63 1.93
CA LYS A 111 -6.62 -2.51 2.64
C LYS A 111 -6.76 -3.05 4.05
N PHE A 112 -5.63 -3.49 4.57
CA PHE A 112 -5.50 -3.94 5.94
C PHE A 112 -4.53 -3.02 6.68
N TYR A 113 -4.87 -2.69 7.91
CA TYR A 113 -4.12 -1.75 8.74
C TYR A 113 -3.74 -2.43 10.04
N ALA A 114 -2.49 -2.29 10.47
CA ALA A 114 -2.04 -2.77 11.77
C ALA A 114 -1.21 -1.70 12.48
N ASN A 115 -1.24 -1.73 13.81
CA ASN A 115 -0.28 -1.00 14.62
C ASN A 115 1.10 -1.67 14.49
N VAL A 116 2.12 -0.88 14.18
CA VAL A 116 3.49 -1.37 14.06
C VAL A 116 4.47 -0.48 14.80
N LEU A 117 5.44 -1.09 15.47
CA LEU A 117 6.61 -0.41 15.98
C LEU A 117 7.71 -0.43 14.91
N ASP A 118 8.13 0.73 14.44
CA ASP A 118 9.29 0.83 13.55
C ASP A 118 10.57 0.68 14.36
N ARG A 119 11.32 -0.42 14.17
CA ARG A 119 12.56 -0.67 14.92
C ARG A 119 13.65 0.35 14.63
N LYS A 120 13.53 1.14 13.56
CA LYS A 120 14.47 2.21 13.24
C LYS A 120 14.24 3.48 14.06
N THR A 121 12.99 3.87 14.25
CA THR A 121 12.63 5.12 14.93
C THR A 121 12.16 4.91 16.37
N GLY A 122 11.70 3.71 16.71
CA GLY A 122 11.05 3.39 17.98
C GLY A 122 9.62 3.93 18.08
N GLY A 123 9.07 4.51 17.01
CA GLY A 123 7.72 5.05 16.99
C GLY A 123 6.66 4.01 16.63
N VAL A 124 5.48 4.13 17.25
CA VAL A 124 4.29 3.37 16.87
C VAL A 124 3.59 4.09 15.72
N LEU A 125 3.41 3.37 14.63
CA LEU A 125 2.89 3.86 13.36
C LEU A 125 1.77 2.94 12.87
N ILE A 126 0.94 3.46 11.97
CA ILE A 126 -0.09 2.65 11.28
C ILE A 126 0.48 2.15 9.97
N TRP A 127 0.50 0.83 9.76
CA TRP A 127 0.93 0.26 8.48
C TRP A 127 -0.27 -0.24 7.68
N GLY A 128 -0.50 0.36 6.51
CA GLY A 128 -1.45 -0.11 5.52
C GLY A 128 -0.81 -1.06 4.50
N PHE A 129 -1.38 -2.24 4.31
CA PHE A 129 -0.85 -3.28 3.41
C PHE A 129 -1.97 -4.01 2.63
N SER A 130 -1.56 -4.83 1.65
CA SER A 130 -2.48 -5.53 0.74
C SER A 130 -2.94 -6.88 1.31
N ARG A 131 -3.96 -7.47 0.68
CA ARG A 131 -4.43 -8.83 0.98
C ARG A 131 -3.32 -9.88 0.87
N LYS A 132 -2.45 -9.76 -0.14
CA LYS A 132 -1.28 -10.66 -0.31
C LYS A 132 -0.35 -10.59 0.91
N THR A 133 -0.06 -9.37 1.40
CA THR A 133 0.74 -9.20 2.62
C THR A 133 0.04 -9.77 3.86
N LEU A 134 -1.28 -9.56 4.00
CA LEU A 134 -2.04 -10.16 5.10
C LEU A 134 -1.93 -11.70 5.08
N GLY A 135 -2.12 -12.32 3.91
CA GLY A 135 -2.03 -13.77 3.76
C GLY A 135 -0.68 -14.34 4.21
N VAL A 136 0.43 -13.68 3.84
CA VAL A 136 1.78 -14.06 4.29
C VAL A 136 1.90 -13.96 5.81
N LEU A 137 1.42 -12.87 6.41
CA LEU A 137 1.51 -12.65 7.85
C LEU A 137 0.65 -13.64 8.65
N LEU A 138 -0.58 -13.90 8.18
CA LEU A 138 -1.45 -14.93 8.77
C LEU A 138 -0.86 -16.33 8.62
N GLY A 139 -0.12 -16.60 7.54
CA GLY A 139 0.65 -17.84 7.39
C GLY A 139 1.61 -18.05 8.56
N TYR A 140 2.42 -17.04 8.89
CA TYR A 140 3.29 -17.09 10.07
C TYR A 140 2.50 -17.17 11.38
N ASP A 141 1.44 -16.38 11.53
CA ASP A 141 0.60 -16.35 12.74
C ASP A 141 -0.09 -17.70 13.02
N SER A 142 -0.40 -18.46 11.95
CA SER A 142 -1.04 -19.77 12.02
C SER A 142 -0.05 -20.93 12.24
N ASP A 143 1.25 -20.71 12.02
CA ASP A 143 2.29 -21.72 12.16
C ASP A 143 2.68 -21.89 13.64
N LYS A 144 1.94 -22.73 14.35
CA LYS A 144 2.11 -22.94 15.80
C LYS A 144 3.43 -23.60 16.19
N GLU A 145 4.14 -24.24 15.25
CA GLU A 145 5.38 -24.96 15.56
C GLU A 145 6.58 -24.02 15.58
N ASP A 146 6.70 -23.15 14.56
CA ASP A 146 7.86 -22.28 14.40
C ASP A 146 7.63 -20.83 14.86
N TYR A 147 6.40 -20.32 14.76
CA TYR A 147 6.09 -18.91 15.02
C TYR A 147 4.97 -18.71 16.05
N GLY A 148 3.75 -19.13 15.74
CA GLY A 148 2.56 -18.86 16.56
C GLY A 148 2.20 -17.38 16.54
N ASP A 149 1.72 -16.84 17.67
CA ASP A 149 1.31 -15.43 17.78
C ASP A 149 2.49 -14.48 17.49
N ILE A 150 2.54 -13.94 16.27
CA ILE A 150 3.63 -13.07 15.83
C ILE A 150 3.60 -11.70 16.50
N THR A 151 2.47 -11.35 17.14
CA THR A 151 2.23 -10.05 17.77
C THR A 151 2.52 -10.05 19.27
N ASN A 152 2.65 -11.23 19.89
CA ASN A 152 2.89 -11.40 21.32
C ASN A 152 4.02 -10.45 21.80
N PRO A 153 3.82 -9.63 22.84
CA PRO A 153 4.84 -8.67 23.29
C PRO A 153 6.19 -9.29 23.66
N GLU A 154 6.20 -10.49 24.25
CA GLU A 154 7.40 -11.15 24.76
C GLU A 154 8.00 -12.10 23.72
N SER A 155 7.16 -12.94 23.10
CA SER A 155 7.61 -14.03 22.22
C SER A 155 7.33 -13.83 20.74
N GLY A 156 6.76 -12.69 20.33
CA GLY A 156 6.46 -12.41 18.93
C GLY A 156 7.71 -12.08 18.10
N PHE A 157 7.52 -11.71 16.83
CA PHE A 157 8.62 -11.64 15.87
C PHE A 157 8.70 -10.30 15.14
N ASP A 158 9.91 -9.83 14.91
CA ASP A 158 10.13 -8.71 13.98
C ASP A 158 9.85 -9.17 12.53
N VAL A 159 9.17 -8.31 11.77
CA VAL A 159 8.89 -8.48 10.35
C VAL A 159 9.85 -7.61 9.55
N VAL A 160 10.41 -8.17 8.47
CA VAL A 160 11.14 -7.41 7.46
C VAL A 160 10.23 -7.19 6.26
N VAL A 161 10.02 -5.92 5.95
CA VAL A 161 9.39 -5.43 4.73
C VAL A 161 10.50 -4.98 3.79
N GLU A 162 10.85 -5.84 2.84
CA GLU A 162 11.76 -5.49 1.76
C GLU A 162 10.97 -4.78 0.67
N ARG A 163 11.31 -3.52 0.40
CA ARG A 163 10.71 -2.77 -0.70
C ARG A 163 11.75 -2.58 -1.80
N THR A 164 11.49 -3.11 -2.99
CA THR A 164 12.30 -2.86 -4.18
C THR A 164 11.55 -1.96 -5.16
N GLY A 165 12.29 -1.29 -6.04
CA GLY A 165 11.75 -0.37 -7.04
C GLY A 165 11.48 1.04 -6.51
N THR A 166 11.63 2.02 -7.39
CA THR A 166 11.49 3.45 -7.06
C THR A 166 10.26 4.10 -7.69
N THR A 167 9.66 3.46 -8.70
CA THR A 167 8.50 3.98 -9.43
C THR A 167 7.21 3.28 -9.03
N LYS A 168 6.06 3.87 -9.37
CA LYS A 168 4.73 3.30 -9.05
C LYS A 168 4.49 1.93 -9.67
N ASN A 169 5.08 1.64 -10.83
CA ASN A 169 4.82 0.41 -11.59
C ASN A 169 5.84 -0.71 -11.29
N ASP A 170 6.98 -0.36 -10.68
CA ASP A 170 8.08 -1.29 -10.37
C ASP A 170 8.23 -1.55 -8.87
N THR A 171 7.36 -0.98 -8.03
CA THR A 171 7.44 -1.23 -6.59
C THR A 171 6.99 -2.67 -6.28
N ARG A 172 7.85 -3.45 -5.63
CA ARG A 172 7.53 -4.78 -5.10
C ARG A 172 7.79 -4.84 -3.60
N TYR A 173 7.03 -5.66 -2.91
CA TYR A 173 7.15 -5.87 -1.47
C TYR A 173 7.34 -7.35 -1.17
N GLN A 174 8.42 -7.69 -0.48
CA GLN A 174 8.64 -9.02 0.07
C GLN A 174 8.58 -8.96 1.59
N ILE A 175 7.78 -9.85 2.18
CA ILE A 175 7.47 -9.85 3.61
C ILE A 175 8.04 -11.13 4.23
N ARG A 176 8.75 -11.01 5.36
CA ARG A 176 9.32 -12.15 6.07
C ARG A 176 9.43 -11.89 7.56
N CYS A 177 8.89 -12.80 8.37
CA CYS A 177 9.14 -12.82 9.81
C CYS A 177 10.56 -13.30 10.10
N LYS A 178 11.26 -12.62 11.00
CA LYS A 178 12.57 -13.09 11.49
C LYS A 178 12.35 -14.36 12.31
N PRO A 179 13.26 -15.34 12.26
CA PRO A 179 13.12 -16.60 13.00
C PRO A 179 13.43 -16.47 14.50
N LYS A 180 14.00 -15.34 14.94
CA LYS A 180 14.32 -15.10 16.35
C LYS A 180 13.22 -14.23 16.96
N PRO A 181 12.58 -14.67 18.06
CA PRO A 181 11.68 -13.82 18.82
C PRO A 181 12.35 -12.53 19.25
N SER A 182 11.54 -11.50 19.44
CA SER A 182 11.98 -10.22 19.95
C SER A 182 10.91 -9.63 20.87
N GLU A 183 11.34 -8.92 21.89
CA GLU A 183 10.44 -8.33 22.88
C GLU A 183 10.04 -6.89 22.47
N VAL A 184 8.88 -6.46 22.96
CA VAL A 184 8.39 -5.08 22.96
C VAL A 184 7.87 -4.76 24.35
N ASP A 185 8.37 -3.66 24.91
CA ASP A 185 7.86 -3.12 26.17
C ASP A 185 6.54 -2.38 25.93
N MET A 186 5.43 -3.04 26.26
CA MET A 186 4.09 -2.49 26.02
C MET A 186 3.75 -1.30 26.92
N ASP A 187 4.49 -1.07 28.01
CA ASP A 187 4.26 0.10 28.88
C ASP A 187 4.75 1.40 28.22
N THR A 188 5.53 1.29 27.14
CA THR A 188 6.12 2.43 26.42
C THR A 188 5.45 2.73 25.08
N VAL A 189 4.43 1.95 24.70
CA VAL A 189 3.77 2.05 23.40
C VAL A 189 2.30 2.42 23.56
N ASP A 190 1.89 3.47 22.86
CA ASP A 190 0.48 3.82 22.72
C ASP A 190 -0.01 3.32 21.36
N LEU A 191 -1.01 2.41 21.38
CA LEU A 191 -1.60 1.87 20.15
C LEU A 191 -2.62 2.86 19.58
N HIS A 192 -2.59 3.04 18.25
CA HIS A 192 -3.59 3.81 17.53
C HIS A 192 -4.93 3.06 17.52
N ASP A 193 -6.03 3.82 17.67
CA ASP A 193 -7.38 3.28 17.49
C ASP A 193 -7.69 3.19 15.98
N LEU A 194 -7.40 2.02 15.39
CA LEU A 194 -7.50 1.86 13.94
C LEU A 194 -8.93 2.07 13.41
N ASP A 195 -9.97 1.88 14.24
CA ASP A 195 -11.35 2.13 13.81
C ASP A 195 -11.60 3.62 13.54
N LYS A 196 -10.87 4.51 14.22
CA LYS A 196 -10.98 5.98 14.06
C LYS A 196 -9.94 6.56 13.11
N GLU A 197 -8.73 5.99 13.12
CA GLU A 197 -7.58 6.57 12.42
C GLU A 197 -7.51 6.21 10.93
N VAL A 198 -8.13 5.11 10.50
CA VAL A 198 -8.04 4.62 9.11
C VAL A 198 -9.34 4.75 8.33
N ILE A 199 -10.47 4.88 9.03
CA ILE A 199 -11.79 5.05 8.47
C ILE A 199 -12.32 6.37 9.02
N ASP A 200 -12.34 7.39 8.16
CA ASP A 200 -13.03 8.63 8.49
C ASP A 200 -14.55 8.39 8.52
N ASP A 201 -15.21 9.03 9.48
CA ASP A 201 -16.67 9.03 9.58
C ASP A 201 -17.25 10.05 8.60
N LEU A 202 -17.14 9.75 7.31
CA LEU A 202 -17.78 10.51 6.24
C LEU A 202 -19.15 9.90 5.95
N ASP A 203 -20.17 10.76 5.93
CA ASP A 203 -21.50 10.40 5.52
C ASP A 203 -21.68 10.52 4.00
N GLU A 204 -22.90 10.23 3.56
CA GLU A 204 -23.27 10.28 2.14
C GLU A 204 -23.09 11.68 1.55
N GLU A 205 -23.56 12.72 2.25
CA GLU A 205 -23.45 14.12 1.82
C GLU A 205 -21.99 14.53 1.62
N ALA A 206 -21.11 14.21 2.57
CA ALA A 206 -19.69 14.48 2.42
C ALA A 206 -19.06 13.76 1.20
N LEU A 207 -19.47 12.54 0.89
CA LEU A 207 -18.98 11.83 -0.29
C LEU A 207 -19.56 12.36 -1.60
N GLU A 208 -20.78 12.90 -1.59
CA GLU A 208 -21.35 13.63 -2.73
C GLU A 208 -20.52 14.88 -3.05
N GLU A 209 -20.09 15.64 -2.03
CA GLU A 209 -19.18 16.77 -2.21
C GLU A 209 -17.86 16.33 -2.87
N ILE A 210 -17.29 15.20 -2.45
CA ILE A 210 -16.09 14.63 -3.09
C ILE A 210 -16.36 14.27 -4.55
N VAL A 211 -17.52 13.70 -4.87
CA VAL A 211 -17.88 13.39 -6.26
C VAL A 211 -17.99 14.70 -7.07
N GLU A 212 -18.69 15.71 -6.56
CA GLU A 212 -18.85 17.00 -7.25
C GLU A 212 -17.52 17.72 -7.43
N ALA A 213 -16.62 17.68 -6.45
CA ALA A 213 -15.29 18.29 -6.54
C ALA A 213 -14.43 17.71 -7.68
N ASN A 214 -14.64 16.44 -8.04
CA ASN A 214 -13.87 15.75 -9.08
C ASN A 214 -14.59 15.67 -10.43
N PHE A 215 -15.93 15.62 -10.44
CA PHE A 215 -16.75 15.34 -11.62
C PHE A 215 -17.77 16.43 -11.96
N GLY A 216 -17.93 17.43 -11.09
CA GLY A 216 -18.84 18.54 -11.28
C GLY A 216 -18.57 19.31 -12.57
N MET A 217 -19.64 19.63 -13.29
CA MET A 217 -19.55 20.37 -14.55
C MET A 217 -18.99 21.78 -14.31
N GLY A 218 -17.76 22.02 -14.78
CA GLY A 218 -17.33 23.35 -15.20
C GLY A 218 -16.34 24.12 -14.33
N LYS A 219 -15.17 23.56 -14.02
CA LYS A 219 -13.91 24.33 -14.07
C LYS A 219 -12.79 23.47 -14.65
N LYS A 220 -12.60 23.60 -15.97
CA LYS A 220 -11.29 23.35 -16.60
C LYS A 220 -10.24 24.14 -15.80
N LYS A 221 -9.52 23.50 -14.88
CA LYS A 221 -8.22 24.02 -14.43
C LYS A 221 -7.29 23.93 -15.62
N LYS A 222 -7.23 25.02 -16.41
CA LYS A 222 -6.17 25.27 -17.39
C LYS A 222 -4.83 24.99 -16.70
N LYS A 223 -4.17 23.91 -17.09
CA LYS A 223 -2.74 23.75 -16.87
C LYS A 223 -2.08 24.88 -17.68
N LYS A 224 -1.55 25.89 -17.00
CA LYS A 224 -0.73 26.94 -17.63
C LYS A 224 0.57 26.29 -18.09
N HIS A 225 0.64 25.90 -19.36
CA HIS A 225 1.86 26.03 -20.14
C HIS A 225 1.63 27.21 -21.07
N ALA A 226 2.51 28.21 -20.93
CA ALA A 226 2.60 29.37 -21.81
C ALA A 226 3.54 29.05 -22.99
N ASP A 227 3.41 29.88 -24.03
CA ASP A 227 3.98 29.87 -25.38
C ASP A 227 3.27 28.91 -26.36
N GLU A 228 2.24 29.37 -27.08
CA GLU A 228 2.25 30.26 -28.28
C GLU A 228 2.77 29.53 -29.53
N ASP A 229 1.85 29.07 -30.37
CA ASP A 229 1.68 29.66 -31.71
C ASP A 229 0.30 29.26 -32.29
N GLU A 230 -0.40 30.28 -32.82
CA GLU A 230 -1.57 30.19 -33.70
C GLU A 230 -1.14 29.50 -35.02
N GLU A 231 -1.97 28.76 -35.76
CA GLU A 231 -2.99 29.30 -36.66
C GLU A 231 -4.04 28.23 -37.07
N GLU A 232 -5.13 28.78 -37.61
CA GLU A 232 -6.51 28.34 -37.82
C GLU A 232 -6.87 27.27 -38.88
N GLU A 233 -8.11 26.76 -38.70
CA GLU A 233 -9.16 26.37 -39.69
C GLU A 233 -8.84 25.26 -40.73
N ASP A 234 -9.74 24.34 -41.11
CA ASP A 234 -11.17 24.48 -41.41
C ASP A 234 -11.87 23.08 -41.54
N GLU A 235 -13.19 23.14 -41.72
CA GLU A 235 -14.29 22.18 -41.56
C GLU A 235 -14.45 20.92 -42.49
N GLU A 236 -15.49 20.12 -42.15
CA GLU A 236 -16.33 19.19 -42.97
C GLU A 236 -15.76 17.79 -43.32
N GLU A 237 -16.47 16.66 -43.41
CA GLU A 237 -17.88 16.25 -43.22
C GLU A 237 -17.94 14.68 -43.15
N GLU A 238 -19.09 14.16 -42.69
CA GLU A 238 -19.75 12.88 -43.06
C GLU A 238 -19.14 11.48 -42.75
N SER A 239 -19.86 10.79 -41.86
CA SER A 239 -20.14 9.33 -41.73
C SER A 239 -20.54 8.64 -43.07
N PRO A 240 -20.89 7.32 -43.21
CA PRO A 240 -21.24 6.31 -42.17
C PRO A 240 -21.00 4.78 -42.48
N LYS A 241 -21.45 3.92 -41.53
CA LYS A 241 -21.92 2.49 -41.65
C LYS A 241 -20.80 1.39 -41.69
N LYS A 242 -20.91 0.18 -41.10
CA LYS A 242 -22.03 -0.66 -40.62
C LYS A 242 -21.52 -1.90 -39.83
N LYS A 243 -22.32 -2.33 -38.83
CA LYS A 243 -22.78 -3.72 -38.46
C LYS A 243 -21.85 -4.79 -37.82
N LYS A 244 -22.29 -5.17 -36.59
CA LYS A 244 -22.81 -6.49 -36.09
C LYS A 244 -21.89 -7.47 -35.34
N SER A 245 -22.48 -7.90 -34.20
CA SER A 245 -22.33 -9.18 -33.45
C SER A 245 -21.02 -9.33 -32.67
N LYS A 246 -20.94 -9.97 -31.49
CA LYS A 246 -21.78 -10.95 -30.80
C LYS A 246 -21.36 -10.96 -29.31
N SER A 247 -22.22 -11.50 -28.45
CA SER A 247 -22.06 -11.85 -27.03
C SER A 247 -20.79 -12.60 -26.65
N GLU A 248 -20.34 -12.42 -25.40
CA GLU A 248 -20.00 -13.43 -24.36
C GLU A 248 -19.11 -12.73 -23.30
N ASP A 249 -19.61 -12.62 -22.06
CA ASP A 249 -19.00 -13.19 -20.84
C ASP A 249 -17.55 -12.71 -20.60
N ASP A 250 -17.40 -11.69 -19.74
CA ASP A 250 -16.12 -11.33 -19.14
C ASP A 250 -16.16 -11.80 -17.68
N GLU A 251 -15.54 -12.96 -17.47
CA GLU A 251 -15.14 -13.48 -16.17
C GLU A 251 -14.05 -12.56 -15.60
N ASP A 252 -14.15 -12.29 -14.29
CA ASP A 252 -13.14 -11.58 -13.50
C ASP A 252 -11.79 -12.32 -13.57
N GLU A 253 -10.87 -11.86 -14.41
CA GLU A 253 -9.45 -12.22 -14.33
C GLU A 253 -8.74 -11.22 -13.40
N ASP A 254 -8.72 -11.58 -12.12
CA ASP A 254 -7.63 -11.20 -11.23
C ASP A 254 -6.33 -11.75 -11.86
N GLU A 255 -5.41 -10.86 -12.26
CA GLU A 255 -4.08 -11.25 -12.74
C GLU A 255 -3.33 -12.03 -11.63
N GLU A 256 -3.43 -13.36 -11.70
CA GLU A 256 -2.60 -14.31 -10.97
C GLU A 256 -1.22 -14.37 -11.65
N ASP A 257 -0.24 -13.80 -10.97
CA ASP A 257 1.19 -13.87 -11.30
C ASP A 257 1.70 -15.28 -10.91
N GLU A 258 1.49 -16.27 -11.77
CA GLU A 258 2.12 -17.59 -11.69
C GLU A 258 3.56 -17.52 -12.23
N GLU A 259 4.56 -17.54 -11.34
CA GLU A 259 5.96 -17.75 -11.72
C GLU A 259 6.23 -19.26 -11.93
N GLU A 260 6.59 -19.63 -13.15
CA GLU A 260 7.10 -20.95 -13.53
C GLU A 260 8.35 -21.33 -12.70
N GLU A 261 8.28 -22.47 -12.01
CA GLU A 261 9.47 -23.18 -11.49
C GLU A 261 10.29 -23.74 -12.67
N GLU A 262 11.49 -23.20 -12.91
CA GLU A 262 12.45 -23.86 -13.80
C GLU A 262 13.00 -25.15 -13.17
N GLU A 263 12.62 -26.28 -13.78
CA GLU A 263 13.14 -27.61 -13.53
C GLU A 263 14.66 -27.72 -13.79
N LYS A 264 15.37 -28.35 -12.85
CA LYS A 264 16.77 -28.80 -13.01
C LYS A 264 16.87 -29.89 -14.09
N PRO A 265 17.80 -29.82 -15.06
CA PRO A 265 18.10 -30.98 -15.89
C PRO A 265 19.12 -31.90 -15.20
N LYS A 266 18.70 -33.16 -14.93
CA LYS A 266 19.61 -34.30 -14.68
C LYS A 266 19.79 -35.13 -15.96
N LYS A 267 21.05 -35.57 -16.14
CA LYS A 267 21.59 -36.76 -16.87
C LYS A 267 22.08 -36.55 -18.31
N LYS A 268 23.34 -36.97 -18.54
CA LYS A 268 23.63 -38.24 -19.25
C LYS A 268 25.06 -38.74 -19.02
N LYS A 269 25.16 -40.07 -18.87
CA LYS A 269 26.36 -40.89 -18.79
C LYS A 269 27.05 -40.96 -20.15
N HIS A 270 28.39 -41.00 -20.18
CA HIS A 270 29.15 -41.76 -21.17
C HIS A 270 30.33 -42.48 -20.51
N LYS A 271 30.84 -43.52 -21.16
CA LYS A 271 31.47 -44.73 -20.62
C LYS A 271 32.84 -44.94 -21.29
N LYS A 272 33.81 -45.51 -20.55
CA LYS A 272 35.03 -46.27 -21.00
C LYS A 272 36.14 -45.43 -21.67
N ASP A 273 37.45 -45.65 -21.50
CA ASP A 273 38.31 -46.87 -21.42
C ASP A 273 39.56 -46.61 -20.49
N GLU A 274 40.11 -47.61 -19.75
CA GLU A 274 41.40 -48.36 -19.96
C GLU A 274 42.65 -47.45 -19.87
N ASP A 275 43.75 -47.64 -19.13
CA ASP A 275 44.48 -48.71 -18.40
C ASP A 275 45.23 -47.99 -17.21
N ASP A 276 45.83 -48.58 -16.18
CA ASP A 276 46.99 -49.49 -16.18
C ASP A 276 47.35 -49.88 -14.72
N GLU A 277 47.77 -51.14 -14.55
CA GLU A 277 48.82 -51.68 -13.66
C GLU A 277 48.67 -51.55 -12.13
N GLU A 278 48.48 -52.69 -11.42
CA GLU A 278 49.53 -53.50 -10.71
C GLU A 278 50.05 -52.74 -9.46
N ASP A 279 50.02 -53.23 -8.23
CA ASP A 279 50.38 -54.56 -7.74
C ASP A 279 49.84 -54.80 -6.32
N GLU A 280 49.87 -56.08 -5.98
CA GLU A 280 49.74 -56.75 -4.68
C GLU A 280 50.54 -56.03 -3.57
N GLU A 281 50.14 -56.05 -2.30
CA GLU A 281 50.48 -57.13 -1.36
C GLU A 281 49.65 -57.04 -0.07
N ASP A 282 49.36 -58.23 0.45
CA ASP A 282 48.74 -58.57 1.73
C ASP A 282 49.56 -58.15 2.97
N GLU A 283 49.04 -58.50 4.15
CA GLU A 283 49.66 -58.49 5.49
C GLU A 283 49.46 -57.16 6.27
N ASP A 284 48.93 -57.09 7.49
CA ASP A 284 48.79 -58.10 8.53
C ASP A 284 47.79 -57.64 9.62
N ASP A 285 47.29 -58.65 10.33
CA ASP A 285 46.49 -58.65 11.56
C ASP A 285 47.16 -57.95 12.77
N ASP A 286 46.31 -57.66 13.78
CA ASP A 286 46.58 -57.61 15.23
C ASP A 286 47.45 -56.47 15.84
N LYS A 287 46.77 -55.46 16.41
CA LYS A 287 46.63 -55.27 17.89
C LYS A 287 45.90 -53.99 18.30
#